data_AF-A0ABD7YYW6-F1
#
_entry.id   AF-A0ABD7YYW6-F1
#
_cell.length_a   1.000
_cell.length_b   1.000
_cell.length_c   1.000
_cell.angle_alpha   90.00
_cell.angle_beta   90.00
_cell.angle_gamma   90.00
#
_symmetry.space_group_name_H-M   'P 1'
#
loop_
_entity.id
_entity.type
_entity.pdbx_description
1 polymer ?
#
loop_
_entity_poly.entity_id
_entity_poly.type
_entity_poly.pdbx_seq_one_letter_code
_entity_poly.pdbx_strand_id
1 'polypeptide(L)' 'MIHLLLKFMLENQAAVSFYNKQGLKIVRKQSDEMESKEYLMQWGK' A
#
# COMPACT_ATOMS: atom_id res chain seq x y z
N MET A 1 -8.31 17.51 -5.76
CA MET A 1 -7.78 16.82 -4.57
C MET A 1 -6.87 15.70 -5.07
N ILE A 2 -5.56 15.81 -4.95
CA ILE A 2 -4.62 14.81 -5.49
C ILE A 2 -4.67 13.58 -4.56
N HIS A 3 -4.98 12.41 -5.10
CA HIS A 3 -4.93 11.14 -4.36
C HIS A 3 -3.61 10.47 -4.69
N LEU A 4 -2.69 10.42 -3.72
CA LEU A 4 -1.45 9.66 -3.87
C LEU A 4 -1.76 8.18 -3.64
N LEU A 5 -1.53 7.36 -4.67
CA LEU A 5 -1.70 5.91 -4.63
C LEU A 5 -0.32 5.25 -4.70
N LEU A 6 0.00 4.45 -3.69
CA LEU A 6 1.25 3.70 -3.62
C LEU A 6 0.95 2.20 -3.67
N LYS A 7 1.65 1.49 -4.56
CA LYS A 7 1.64 0.02 -4.65
C LYS A 7 2.96 -0.52 -4.12
N PHE A 8 2.90 -1.58 -3.32
CA PHE A 8 4.10 -2.29 -2.87
C PHE A 8 3.76 -3.73 -2.45
N MET A 9 4.76 -4.60 -2.47
CA MET A 9 4.58 -6.02 -2.14
C MET A 9 4.22 -6.24 -0.67
N LEU A 10 3.26 -7.13 -0.43
CA LEU A 10 2.69 -7.48 0.88
C LEU A 10 3.74 -8.07 1.83
N GLU A 11 4.76 -8.72 1.29
CA GLU A 11 5.85 -9.34 2.04
C GLU A 11 6.83 -8.31 2.63
N ASN A 12 6.83 -7.07 2.11
CA ASN A 12 7.68 -6.00 2.62
C ASN A 12 7.04 -5.30 3.84
N GLN A 13 7.03 -6.00 4.98
CA GLN A 13 6.46 -5.52 6.24
C GLN A 13 7.12 -4.23 6.75
N ALA A 14 8.40 -4.01 6.43
CA ALA A 14 9.12 -2.79 6.77
C ALA A 14 8.53 -1.58 6.03
N ALA A 15 8.29 -1.72 4.73
CA ALA A 15 7.64 -0.69 3.92
C ALA A 15 6.20 -0.42 4.41
N VAL A 16 5.42 -1.48 4.71
CA VAL A 16 4.06 -1.34 5.29
C VAL A 16 4.10 -0.44 6.53
N SER A 17 4.97 -0.78 7.49
CA SER A 17 5.06 -0.06 8.76
C SER A 17 5.53 1.38 8.57
N PHE A 18 6.50 1.60 7.68
CA PHE A 18 6.99 2.94 7.38
C PHE A 18 5.87 3.83 6.83
N TYR A 19 5.16 3.39 5.79
CA TYR A 19 4.12 4.18 5.16
C TYR A 19 2.87 4.37 6.04
N ASN A 20 2.51 3.36 6.85
CA ASN A 20 1.46 3.52 7.87
C ASN A 20 1.82 4.62 8.88
N LYS A 21 3.07 4.69 9.35
CA LYS A 21 3.53 5.77 10.24
C LYS A 21 3.50 7.15 9.59
N GLN A 22 3.68 7.22 8.27
CA GLN A 22 3.56 8.47 7.51
C GLN A 22 2.09 8.87 7.25
N GLY A 23 1.11 8.04 7.64
CA GLY A 23 -0.31 8.37 7.51
C GLY A 23 -0.97 7.84 6.23
N LEU A 24 -0.25 7.04 5.43
CA LEU A 24 -0.88 6.27 4.37
C LEU A 24 -1.69 5.13 4.99
N LYS A 25 -2.88 4.87 4.45
CA LYS A 25 -3.72 3.75 4.87
C LYS A 25 -3.84 2.72 3.78
N ILE A 26 -3.81 1.45 4.15
CA ILE A 26 -4.10 0.34 3.24
C ILE A 26 -5.58 0.43 2.85
N VAL A 27 -5.84 0.57 1.56
CA VAL A 27 -7.19 0.60 0.97
C VAL A 27 -7.55 -0.71 0.28
N ARG A 28 -6.57 -1.47 -0.21
CA ARG A 28 -6.86 -2.76 -0.86
C ARG A 28 -5.67 -3.71 -0.78
N LYS A 29 -5.96 -5.00 -0.60
CA LYS A 29 -5.03 -6.10 -0.90
C LYS A 29 -5.37 -6.62 -2.29
N GLN A 30 -4.42 -6.65 -3.20
CA GLN A 30 -4.58 -7.23 -4.54
C GLN A 30 -3.58 -8.37 -4.71
N SER A 31 -3.94 -9.38 -5.52
CA SER A 31 -2.98 -10.33 -6.07
C SER A 31 -2.88 -10.04 -7.57
N ASP A 32 -1.65 -9.84 -8.04
CA ASP A 32 -1.28 -9.79 -9.45
C ASP A 32 -1.47 -11.19 -10.10
N GLU A 33 -1.59 -11.23 -11.43
CA GLU A 33 -1.50 -12.43 -12.28
C GLU A 33 -0.27 -13.31 -11.96
N MET A 34 0.82 -12.73 -11.42
CA MET A 34 2.00 -13.44 -10.90
C MET A 34 1.85 -13.94 -9.44
N GLU A 35 0.64 -13.99 -8.88
CA GLU A 35 0.33 -14.27 -7.46
C GLU A 35 0.98 -13.33 -6.43
N SER A 36 1.71 -12.32 -6.90
CA SER A 36 2.34 -11.31 -6.05
C SER A 36 1.25 -10.53 -5.33
N LYS A 37 1.27 -10.66 -4.00
CA LYS A 37 0.35 -9.94 -3.13
C LYS A 37 0.85 -8.51 -3.01
N GLU A 38 -0.01 -7.54 -3.25
CA GLU A 38 0.28 -6.11 -3.16
C GLU A 38 -0.69 -5.40 -2.23
N TYR A 39 -0.18 -4.37 -1.56
CA TYR A 39 -0.99 -3.39 -0.87
C TYR A 39 -1.14 -2.13 -1.73
N LEU A 40 -2.40 -1.72 -1.92
CA LEU A 40 -2.72 -0.39 -2.35
C LEU A 40 -2.86 0.48 -1.11
N MET A 41 -2.04 1.51 -1.00
CA MET A 41 -2.10 2.52 0.05
C MET A 41 -2.52 3.87 -0.51
N GLN A 42 -3.31 4.61 0.26
CA GLN A 42 -3.80 5.94 -0.09
C GLN A 42 -3.54 6.93 1.05
N TRP A 43 -3.15 8.14 0.68
CA TRP A 43 -3.14 9.28 1.58
C TRP A 43 -4.53 9.93 1.64
N GLY A 44 -5.14 9.97 2.82
CA GLY A 44 -6.39 10.70 3.06
C GLY A 44 -6.09 12.05 3.70
N LYS A 45 -6.63 13.14 3.13
CA LYS A 45 -7.04 14.29 3.94
C LYS A 45 -8.51 14.15 4.23
#